data_AF-A0A1I7WQ68-F1
#
_entry.id   AF-A0A1I7WQ68-F1
#
_cell.length_a   1.000
_cell.length_b   1.000
_cell.length_c   1.000
_cell.angle_alpha   90.00
_cell.angle_beta   90.00
_cell.angle_gamma   90.00
#
_symmetry.space_group_name_H-M   'P 1'
#
loop_
_entity.id
_entity.type
_entity.pdbx_description
1 polymer ?
#
loop_
_entity_poly.entity_id
_entity_poly.type
_entity_poly.pdbx_seq_one_letter_code
_entity_poly.pdbx_strand_id
1 'polypeptide(L)' 'MHYGAIACVGCKGFFRRALMKADQLECQAHGNCPISVDQRTSCRSCRFQKCLYAGMKPEGTFLLHQKNNIRNINKLFI' A
#
# COMPACT_ATOMS: atom_id res chain seq x y z
N MET A 1 -15.01 -5.44 3.21
CA MET A 1 -14.44 -4.75 2.04
C MET A 1 -13.79 -3.45 2.50
N HIS A 2 -12.55 -3.17 2.10
CA HIS A 2 -11.80 -1.97 2.48
C HIS A 2 -11.03 -1.46 1.25
N TYR A 3 -11.18 -0.17 0.92
CA TYR A 3 -10.51 0.45 -0.24
C TYR A 3 -10.77 -0.29 -1.57
N GLY A 4 -11.97 -0.83 -1.79
CA GLY A 4 -12.29 -1.53 -3.04
C GLY A 4 -11.89 -3.01 -3.11
N ALA A 5 -11.25 -3.58 -2.08
CA ALA A 5 -10.88 -4.99 -2.04
C ALA A 5 -11.28 -5.69 -0.72
N ILE A 6 -11.27 -7.02 -0.72
CA ILE A 6 -11.38 -7.81 0.52
C ILE A 6 -10.03 -7.75 1.23
N ALA A 7 -9.99 -7.14 2.42
CA ALA A 7 -8.77 -7.00 3.19
C ALA A 7 -9.07 -7.15 4.68
N CYS A 8 -8.10 -7.64 5.45
CA CYS A 8 -8.18 -7.67 6.91
C CYS A 8 -8.05 -6.26 7.52
N VAL A 9 -8.45 -6.11 8.79
CA VAL A 9 -8.35 -4.85 9.55
C VAL A 9 -6.91 -4.31 9.60
N GLY A 10 -5.93 -5.21 9.72
CA GLY A 10 -4.51 -4.84 9.71
C GLY A 10 -4.07 -4.21 8.38
N CYS A 11 -4.48 -4.77 7.24
CA CYS A 11 -4.17 -4.23 5.92
C CYS A 11 -4.94 -2.95 5.62
N LYS A 12 -6.19 -2.82 6.11
CA LYS A 12 -6.94 -1.55 6.06
C LYS A 12 -6.18 -0.40 6.71
N GLY A 13 -5.73 -0.60 7.95
CA GLY A 13 -5.01 0.43 8.72
C GLY A 13 -3.63 0.72 8.15
N PHE A 14 -2.92 -0.32 7.71
CA PHE A 14 -1.64 -0.19 7.03
C PHE A 14 -1.75 0.61 5.74
N PHE A 15 -2.68 0.25 4.84
CA PHE A 15 -2.85 0.89 3.53
C PHE A 15 -3.06 2.40 3.66
N ARG A 16 -3.89 2.83 4.63
CA ARG A 16 -4.10 4.26 4.94
C ARG A 16 -2.79 4.99 5.26
N ARG A 17 -1.95 4.41 6.11
CA ARG A 17 -0.69 5.03 6.54
C ARG A 17 0.36 4.97 5.44
N ALA A 18 0.39 3.87 4.71
CA ALA A 18 1.30 3.64 3.59
C ALA A 18 1.03 4.65 2.46
N LEU A 19 -0.24 4.98 2.18
CA LEU A 19 -0.60 6.03 1.22
C LEU A 19 -0.05 7.41 1.59
N MET A 20 0.01 7.75 2.88
CA MET A 20 0.51 9.06 3.34
C MET A 20 2.03 9.19 3.24
N LYS A 21 2.75 8.06 3.23
CA LYS A 21 4.21 7.98 3.25
C LYS A 21 4.73 7.05 2.16
N ALA A 22 4.07 7.06 1.00
CA ALA A 22 4.36 6.13 -0.09
C ALA A 22 5.77 6.36 -0.67
N ASP A 23 6.21 7.61 -0.65
CA ASP A 23 7.57 8.07 -0.98
C ASP A 23 8.66 7.47 -0.08
N GLN A 24 8.31 7.06 1.15
CA GLN A 24 9.24 6.47 2.12
C GLN A 24 9.21 4.94 2.12
N LEU A 25 8.48 4.31 1.17
CA LEU A 25 8.35 2.86 1.10
C LEU A 25 9.41 2.25 0.19
N GLU A 26 10.57 1.95 0.76
CA GLU A 26 11.64 1.25 0.08
C GLU A 26 11.72 -0.23 0.50
N CYS A 27 12.03 -1.10 -0.46
CA CYS A 27 12.31 -2.51 -0.19
C CYS A 27 13.82 -2.74 -0.14
N GLN A 28 14.29 -3.44 0.89
CA GLN A 28 15.71 -3.78 1.05
C GLN A 28 16.12 -5.09 0.33
N ALA A 29 15.13 -5.87 -0.14
CA ALA A 29 15.33 -7.17 -0.77
C ALA A 29 14.59 -7.25 -2.13
N HIS A 30 14.89 -6.29 -3.01
CA HIS A 30 14.50 -6.27 -4.43
C HIS A 30 13.00 -6.33 -4.76
N GLY A 31 12.13 -5.91 -3.82
CA GLY A 31 10.69 -5.81 -4.11
C GLY A 31 9.93 -7.13 -4.14
N ASN A 32 10.55 -8.26 -3.82
CA ASN A 32 9.90 -9.58 -3.86
C ASN A 32 9.84 -10.27 -2.47
N CYS A 33 9.69 -9.49 -1.40
CA CYS A 33 9.61 -10.06 -0.05
C CYS A 33 8.33 -10.91 0.11
N PRO A 34 8.41 -12.09 0.75
CA PRO A 34 7.23 -12.86 1.08
C PRO A 34 6.34 -12.09 2.08
N ILE A 35 5.06 -11.94 1.75
CA ILE A 35 4.06 -11.27 2.60
C ILE A 35 3.02 -12.31 3.04
N SER A 36 3.26 -12.89 4.22
CA SER A 36 2.38 -13.80 4.95
C SER A 36 1.85 -13.14 6.23
N VAL A 37 0.97 -13.82 6.98
CA VAL A 37 0.36 -13.25 8.20
C VAL A 37 1.41 -12.91 9.26
N ASP A 38 2.45 -13.73 9.37
CA ASP A 38 3.60 -13.63 10.27
C ASP A 38 4.65 -12.62 9.78
N GLN A 39 4.93 -12.53 8.48
CA GLN A 39 6.05 -11.73 7.93
C GLN A 39 5.62 -10.42 7.25
N ARG A 40 4.32 -10.10 7.20
CA ARG A 40 3.82 -8.86 6.57
C ARG A 40 4.33 -7.57 7.21
N THR A 41 5.03 -7.59 8.33
CA THR A 41 5.68 -6.39 8.91
C THR A 41 7.13 -6.21 8.46
N SER A 42 7.75 -7.25 7.91
CA SER A 42 9.17 -7.26 7.53
C SER A 42 9.47 -6.32 6.37
N CYS A 43 8.56 -6.19 5.39
CA CYS A 43 8.73 -5.26 4.30
C CYS A 43 7.45 -4.44 4.06
N ARG A 44 7.54 -3.14 4.34
CA ARG A 44 6.41 -2.21 4.14
C ARG A 44 6.15 -1.97 2.65
N SER A 45 7.20 -1.86 1.84
CA SER A 45 7.08 -1.63 0.40
C SER A 45 6.36 -2.78 -0.31
N CYS A 46 6.83 -4.02 -0.17
CA CYS A 46 6.18 -5.20 -0.77
C CYS A 46 4.76 -5.44 -0.23
N ARG A 47 4.52 -5.16 1.06
CA ARG A 47 3.16 -5.24 1.62
C ARG A 47 2.22 -4.25 0.95
N PHE A 48 2.69 -3.02 0.70
CA PHE A 48 1.90 -1.99 0.03
C PHE A 48 1.64 -2.34 -1.44
N GLN A 49 2.64 -2.82 -2.16
CA GLN A 49 2.47 -3.35 -3.51
C GLN A 49 1.44 -4.48 -3.54
N LYS A 50 1.51 -5.44 -2.60
CA LYS A 50 0.52 -6.53 -2.52
C LYS A 50 -0.90 -6.02 -2.26
N CYS A 51 -1.07 -4.97 -1.45
CA CYS A 51 -2.37 -4.32 -1.27
C CYS A 51 -2.91 -3.75 -2.59
N LEU A 52 -2.06 -3.07 -3.36
CA LEU A 52 -2.41 -2.51 -4.66
C LEU A 52 -2.76 -3.62 -5.67
N TYR A 53 -1.95 -4.67 -5.76
CA TYR A 53 -2.23 -5.85 -6.60
C TYR A 53 -3.53 -6.57 -6.23
N ALA A 54 -3.87 -6.61 -4.95
CA ALA A 54 -5.15 -7.15 -4.48
C ALA A 54 -6.35 -6.24 -4.80
N GLY A 55 -6.13 -5.08 -5.44
CA GLY A 55 -7.17 -4.16 -5.87
C GLY A 55 -7.52 -3.08 -4.83
N MET A 56 -6.68 -2.85 -3.82
CA MET A 56 -6.89 -1.72 -2.91
C MET A 56 -6.60 -0.41 -3.64
N LYS A 57 -7.55 0.50 -3.64
CA LYS A 57 -7.56 1.75 -4.39
C LYS A 57 -7.66 2.96 -3.47
N PRO A 58 -6.79 3.98 -3.61
CA PRO A 58 -6.89 5.19 -2.80
C PRO A 58 -8.18 5.99 -3.09
N GLU A 59 -8.73 5.88 -4.31
CA GLU A 59 -9.86 6.69 -4.80
C GLU A 59 -11.17 6.39 -4.05
N GLY A 60 -11.33 5.19 -3.49
CA GLY A 60 -12.53 4.80 -2.72
C GLY A 60 -12.58 5.36 -1.30
N THR A 61 -11.57 6.12 -0.89
CA THR A 61 -11.50 6.76 0.42
C THR A 61 -11.56 8.27 0.25
N PHE A 62 -12.25 8.95 1.18
CA PHE A 62 -12.36 10.40 1.35
C PHE A 62 -11.02 11.18 1.50
N LEU A 63 -9.88 10.62 1.06
CA LEU A 63 -8.56 11.26 1.03
C LEU A 63 -8.32 12.11 -0.23
N LEU A 64 -9.39 12.55 -0.92
CA LEU A 64 -9.33 13.45 -2.08
C LEU A 64 -8.66 14.81 -1.77
N HIS A 65 -8.39 15.14 -0.51
CA HIS A 65 -7.63 16.33 -0.11
C HIS A 65 -6.10 16.17 -0.19
N GLN A 66 -5.55 14.98 -0.47
CA GLN A 66 -4.10 14.79 -0.65
C GLN A 66 -3.73 14.25 -2.05
N LYS A 67 -4.26 14.90 -3.11
CA LYS A 67 -3.93 14.58 -4.53
C LYS A 67 -2.43 14.53 -4.84
N ASN A 68 -1.58 15.19 -4.04
CA ASN A 68 -0.14 15.27 -4.27
C ASN A 68 0.61 13.95 -4.06
N ASN A 69 0.16 13.06 -3.17
CA ASN A 69 0.87 11.81 -2.88
C ASN A 69 0.52 10.66 -3.86
N ILE A 70 -0.67 10.70 -4.46
CA ILE A 70 -1.12 9.69 -5.44
C ILE A 70 -0.32 9.78 -6.74
N ARG A 71 0.12 10.98 -7.14
CA ARG A 71 0.95 11.18 -8.34
C ARG A 71 2.30 10.44 -8.27
N ASN A 72 2.87 10.28 -7.07
CA ASN A 72 4.10 9.51 -6.87
C ASN A 72 3.89 8.00 -6.86
N ILE A 73 2.70 7.51 -6.51
CA ILE A 73 2.37 6.07 -6.59
C ILE A 73 2.48 5.60 -8.04
N ASN A 74 1.96 6.35 -9.01
CA ASN A 74 2.07 6.02 -10.43
C ASN A 74 3.53 6.03 -10.95
N LYS A 75 4.45 6.68 -10.23
CA LYS A 75 5.89 6.70 -10.54
C LYS A 75 6.64 5.50 -9.95
N LEU A 76 6.03 4.72 -9.06
CA LEU A 76 6.55 3.46 -8.51
C LEU A 76 6.27 2.27 -9.45
N PHE A 77 5.45 2.46 -10.49
CA PHE A 77 5.01 1.44 -11.44
C PHE A 77 5.46 1.71 -12.89
N ILE A 78 6.32 2.70 -13.12
CA ILE A 78 6.96 3.03 -14.41
C ILE A 78 8.47 3.06 -14.21
#